data_AF-A0A2G8RF71-F1
#
_entry.id   AF-A0A2G8RF71-F1
#
_cell.length_a   1.000
_cell.length_b   1.000
_cell.length_c   1.000
_cell.angle_alpha   90.00
_cell.angle_beta   90.00
_cell.angle_gamma   90.00
#
_symmetry.space_group_name_H-M   'P 1'
#
loop_
_entity.id
_entity.type
_entity.pdbx_description
1 polymer ?
#
loop_
_entity_poly.entity_id
_entity_poly.type
_entity_poly.pdbx_seq_one_letter_code
_entity_poly.pdbx_strand_id
1 'polypeptide(L)'
;MNVEDHEERLILATGRYIGEGFDDARLDTLFLTMPISWKGTLAQYVGRLHRQHDAKKDVLVVDYVDSAVPVLSRMAAKRRTGYRALGYILE
;
A
#
# COMPACT_ATOMS: atom_id res chain seq x y z
N MET A 1 20.81 -11.93 1.97
CA MET A 1 19.95 -12.30 0.83
C MET A 1 19.84 -11.06 -0.03
N ASN A 2 20.81 -10.86 -0.94
CA ASN A 2 20.80 -9.71 -1.85
C ASN A 2 19.97 -10.11 -3.06
N VAL A 3 18.93 -9.32 -3.33
CA VAL A 3 18.17 -9.34 -4.58
C VAL A 3 18.67 -8.13 -5.34
N GLU A 4 19.26 -8.36 -6.52
CA GLU A 4 19.85 -7.28 -7.31
C GLU A 4 18.78 -6.26 -7.71
N ASP A 5 19.19 -5.03 -8.00
CA ASP A 5 18.26 -3.91 -8.22
C ASP A 5 17.24 -4.18 -9.35
N HIS A 6 17.69 -4.88 -10.39
CA HIS A 6 16.93 -5.23 -11.58
C HIS A 6 16.10 -6.51 -11.46
N GLU A 7 16.21 -7.23 -10.35
CA GLU A 7 15.45 -8.46 -10.12
C GLU A 7 14.12 -8.18 -9.41
N GLU A 8 13.11 -9.01 -9.70
CA GLU A 8 11.81 -8.93 -9.04
C GLU A 8 11.93 -9.14 -7.54
N ARG A 9 11.19 -8.33 -6.77
CA ARG A 9 11.18 -8.41 -5.31
C ARG A 9 9.75 -8.44 -4.78
N LEU A 10 9.45 -9.50 -4.02
CA LEU A 10 8.23 -9.61 -3.22
C LEU A 10 8.58 -9.57 -1.73
N ILE A 11 7.79 -8.84 -0.97
CA ILE A 11 7.94 -8.74 0.48
C ILE A 11 6.61 -9.04 1.15
N LEU A 12 6.64 -9.99 2.10
CA LEU A 12 5.54 -10.27 2.99
C LEU A 12 5.89 -9.73 4.37
N ALA A 13 5.10 -8.77 4.84
CA ALA A 13 5.40 -8.07 6.08
C ALA A 13 4.12 -7.71 6.84
N THR A 14 4.27 -7.57 8.16
CA THR A 14 3.20 -7.04 9.01
C THR A 14 3.13 -5.52 8.91
N GLY A 15 1.98 -4.98 9.28
CA GLY A 15 1.77 -3.54 9.23
C GLY A 15 2.74 -2.71 10.10
N ARG A 16 3.26 -3.26 11.19
CA ARG A 16 4.28 -2.58 12.02
C ARG A 16 5.60 -2.46 11.27
N TYR A 17 6.04 -3.54 10.62
CA TYR A 17 7.31 -3.57 9.89
C TYR A 17 7.28 -2.66 8.65
N ILE A 18 6.17 -2.64 7.91
CA ILE A 18 6.00 -1.67 6.81
C ILE A 18 5.75 -0.26 7.36
N GLY A 19 5.22 -0.10 8.57
CA GLY A 19 5.00 1.21 9.19
C GLY A 19 6.30 1.93 9.58
N GLU A 20 7.35 1.18 9.95
CA GLU A 20 8.57 1.72 10.57
C GLU A 20 9.82 1.26 9.79
N GLY A 21 10.68 2.21 9.39
CA GLY A 21 12.05 1.90 8.92
C GLY A 21 12.20 1.16 7.57
N PHE A 22 11.13 0.70 6.91
CA PHE A 22 11.26 -0.02 5.64
C PHE A 22 11.56 0.89 4.43
N ASP A 23 12.78 0.85 3.91
CA ASP A 23 13.20 1.67 2.78
C ASP A 23 13.66 0.82 1.59
N ASP A 24 12.78 0.68 0.61
CA ASP A 24 13.11 0.11 -0.70
C ASP A 24 12.36 0.92 -1.76
N ALA A 25 13.13 1.64 -2.59
CA ALA A 25 12.58 2.52 -3.61
C ALA A 25 11.98 1.75 -4.80
N ARG A 26 12.29 0.46 -4.98
CA ARG A 26 11.77 -0.33 -6.10
C ARG A 26 10.29 -0.66 -5.99
N LEU A 27 9.74 -0.67 -4.78
CA LEU A 27 8.34 -1.05 -4.57
C LEU A 27 7.37 -0.09 -5.24
N ASP A 28 6.52 -0.63 -6.11
CA ASP A 28 5.50 0.10 -6.86
C ASP A 28 4.08 -0.38 -6.56
N THR A 29 3.93 -1.54 -5.91
CA THR A 29 2.63 -2.19 -5.71
C THR A 29 2.41 -2.62 -4.26
N LEU A 30 1.24 -2.32 -3.70
CA LEU A 30 0.82 -2.71 -2.36
C LEU A 30 -0.41 -3.61 -2.44
N PHE A 31 -0.28 -4.83 -1.93
CA PHE A 31 -1.41 -5.71 -1.67
C PHE A 31 -1.88 -5.52 -0.22
N LEU A 32 -2.93 -4.71 -0.03
CA LEU A 32 -3.47 -4.43 1.30
C LEU A 32 -4.51 -5.48 1.69
N THR A 33 -4.05 -6.49 2.43
CA THR A 33 -4.86 -7.62 2.92
C THR A 33 -5.34 -7.43 4.37
N MET A 34 -4.92 -6.34 5.02
CA MET A 34 -5.24 -6.06 6.42
C MET A 34 -6.36 -5.02 6.56
N PRO A 35 -7.27 -5.18 7.53
CA PRO A 35 -8.33 -4.22 7.76
C PRO A 35 -7.80 -3.00 8.53
N ILE A 36 -7.16 -2.06 7.82
CA ILE A 36 -6.79 -0.76 8.38
C ILE A 36 -7.82 0.30 8.03
N SER A 37 -7.95 1.33 8.87
CA SER A 37 -8.86 2.46 8.59
C SER A 37 -8.32 3.82 9.01
N TRP A 38 -7.16 3.87 9.67
CA TRP A 38 -6.52 5.13 10.02
C TRP A 38 -5.83 5.72 8.80
N LYS A 39 -6.18 6.97 8.47
CA LYS A 39 -5.66 7.68 7.28
C LYS A 39 -4.13 7.81 7.33
N GLY A 40 -3.56 8.00 8.52
CA GLY A 40 -2.11 8.11 8.71
C GLY A 40 -1.37 6.83 8.30
N THR A 41 -1.85 5.66 8.72
CA THR A 41 -1.26 4.37 8.30
C THR A 41 -1.31 4.21 6.78
N LEU A 42 -2.46 4.53 6.17
CA LEU A 42 -2.61 4.39 4.73
C LEU A 42 -1.63 5.29 3.97
N ALA A 43 -1.54 6.56 4.38
CA ALA A 43 -0.60 7.53 3.80
C ALA A 43 0.86 7.10 4.01
N GLN A 44 1.20 6.52 5.16
CA GLN A 44 2.53 5.97 5.41
C GLN A 44 2.87 4.81 4.47
N TYR A 45 1.93 3.89 4.24
CA TYR A 45 2.17 2.73 3.38
C TYR A 45 2.35 3.14 1.93
N VAL A 46 1.38 3.88 1.37
CA VAL A 46 1.46 4.35 -0.02
C VAL A 46 2.62 5.33 -0.23
N GLY A 47 2.97 6.13 0.78
CA GLY A 47 4.12 7.03 0.72
C GLY A 47 5.44 6.31 0.47
N ARG A 48 5.58 5.05 0.91
CA ARG A 48 6.76 4.23 0.62
C ARG A 48 6.84 3.81 -0.83
N LEU A 49 5.69 3.61 -1.48
CA LEU A 49 5.62 3.28 -2.90
C LEU A 49 5.92 4.49 -3.79
N HIS A 50 5.67 5.72 -3.32
CA HIS A 50 5.93 6.95 -4.09
C HIS A 50 7.41 7.38 -4.13
N ARG A 51 8.34 6.61 -3.55
CA ARG A 51 9.78 6.88 -3.68
C ARG A 51 10.21 6.76 -5.14
N GLN A 52 11.07 7.68 -5.59
CA GLN A 52 11.54 7.70 -6.97
C GLN A 52 12.48 6.52 -7.25
N HIS A 53 12.29 5.89 -8.41
CA HIS A 53 13.11 4.80 -8.91
C HIS A 53 12.98 4.74 -10.44
N ASP A 54 14.09 4.58 -11.17
CA ASP A 54 14.12 4.75 -12.63
C ASP A 54 13.20 3.76 -13.37
N ALA A 55 13.03 2.55 -12.84
CA ALA A 55 12.14 1.54 -13.42
C ALA A 55 10.64 1.74 -13.09
N LYS A 56 10.30 2.65 -12.19
CA LYS A 56 8.94 2.80 -11.67
C LYS A 56 8.11 3.75 -12.53
N LYS A 57 7.00 3.22 -13.07
CA LYS A 57 6.10 3.97 -13.96
C LYS A 57 4.84 4.42 -13.24
N ASP A 58 4.20 3.48 -12.55
CA ASP A 58 2.92 3.68 -11.86
C ASP A 58 3.00 3.14 -10.44
N VAL A 59 2.08 3.58 -9.58
CA VAL A 59 1.91 3.05 -8.22
C VAL A 59 0.54 2.43 -8.09
N LEU A 60 0.49 1.15 -7.71
CA LEU A 60 -0.74 0.37 -7.61
C LEU A 60 -1.03 -0.03 -6.16
N VAL A 61 -2.30 0.08 -5.76
CA VAL A 61 -2.79 -0.48 -4.50
C VAL A 61 -3.93 -1.46 -4.80
N VAL A 62 -3.72 -2.73 -4.48
CA VAL A 62 -4.75 -3.76 -4.51
C VAL A 62 -5.35 -3.87 -3.11
N ASP A 63 -6.53 -3.29 -2.91
CA ASP A 63 -7.22 -3.26 -1.62
C ASP A 63 -8.25 -4.39 -1.52
N TYR A 64 -7.99 -5.36 -0.64
CA TYR A 64 -8.92 -6.46 -0.41
C TYR A 64 -10.08 -6.00 0.48
N VAL A 65 -11.30 -6.13 -0.05
CA VAL A 65 -12.53 -5.68 0.61
C VAL A 65 -13.46 -6.85 0.87
N ASP A 66 -13.80 -7.06 2.13
CA ASP A 66 -14.92 -7.90 2.54
C ASP A 66 -16.16 -7.02 2.80
N SER A 67 -17.12 -7.09 1.89
CA SER A 67 -18.38 -6.33 1.97
C SER A 67 -19.46 -7.03 2.77
N ALA A 68 -19.34 -8.35 3.00
CA ALA A 68 -20.30 -9.14 3.75
C ALA A 68 -20.20 -8.84 5.26
N VAL A 69 -19.02 -8.43 5.73
CA VAL A 69 -18.80 -8.04 7.12
C VAL A 69 -18.99 -6.52 7.31
N PRO A 70 -20.03 -6.04 8.02
CA PRO A 70 -20.37 -4.62 8.06
C PRO A 70 -19.27 -3.70 8.60
N VAL A 71 -18.47 -4.16 9.56
CA VAL A 71 -17.35 -3.37 10.08
C VAL A 71 -16.24 -3.20 9.03
N LEU A 72 -15.92 -4.26 8.29
CA LEU A 72 -14.88 -4.24 7.25
C LEU A 72 -15.30 -3.38 6.05
N SER A 73 -16.58 -3.45 5.67
CA SER A 73 -17.17 -2.58 4.63
C SER A 73 -17.05 -1.09 4.98
N ARG A 74 -17.32 -0.70 6.23
CA ARG A 74 -17.13 0.69 6.69
C ARG A 74 -15.67 1.11 6.68
N MET A 75 -14.75 0.19 7.01
CA MET A 75 -13.31 0.47 6.97
C MET A 75 -12.82 0.67 5.54
N ALA A 76 -13.27 -0.16 4.59
CA ALA A 76 -12.98 0.00 3.17
C ALA A 76 -13.51 1.33 2.64
N ALA A 77 -14.71 1.76 3.05
CA ALA A 77 -15.24 3.07 2.70
C ALA A 77 -14.34 4.23 3.16
N LYS A 78 -13.78 4.14 4.38
CA LYS A 78 -12.80 5.12 4.88
C LYS A 78 -11.51 5.12 4.05
N ARG A 79 -11.02 3.93 3.65
CA ARG A 79 -9.83 3.81 2.79
C ARG A 79 -10.06 4.42 1.40
N ARG A 80 -11.20 4.17 0.75
CA ARG A 80 -11.58 4.81 -0.53
C ARG A 80 -11.50 6.33 -0.48
N THR A 81 -12.00 6.95 0.58
CA THR A 81 -11.87 8.40 0.78
C THR A 81 -10.41 8.82 0.99
N GLY A 82 -9.60 8.00 1.67
CA GLY A 82 -8.17 8.19 1.83
C GLY A 82 -7.41 8.17 0.50
N TYR A 83 -7.62 7.16 -0.33
CA TYR A 83 -6.99 7.04 -1.65
C TYR A 83 -7.28 8.25 -2.54
N ARG A 84 -8.55 8.67 -2.62
CA ARG A 84 -8.95 9.87 -3.38
C ARG A 84 -8.24 11.13 -2.91
N ALA A 85 -8.13 11.31 -1.59
CA ALA A 85 -7.42 12.45 -1.01
C ALA A 85 -5.91 12.44 -1.29
N LEU A 86 -5.34 11.26 -1.56
CA LEU A 86 -3.94 11.06 -1.93
C LEU A 86 -3.72 11.12 -3.46
N GLY A 87 -4.77 11.37 -4.26
CA GLY A 87 -4.67 11.50 -5.71
C GLY A 87 -4.81 10.18 -6.49
N TYR A 88 -5.13 9.07 -5.84
CA TYR A 88 -5.38 7.80 -6.52
C TYR A 88 -6.71 7.83 -7.26
N ILE A 89 -6.68 7.24 -8.46
CA ILE A 89 -7.87 6.88 -9.22
C ILE A 89 -8.32 5.49 -8.74
N LEU A 90 -9.61 5.34 -8.48
CA LEU A 90 -10.20 4.05 -8.11
C LEU A 90 -10.81 3.44 -9.36
N GLU A 91 -10.36 2.23 -9.70
CA GLU A 91 -10.90 1.40 -10.78
C GLU A 91 -11.86 0.33 -10.23
#